data_AF-A0AA51UJU1-F1
#
_entry.id   AF-A0AA51UJU1-F1
#
_cell.length_a   1.000
_cell.length_b   1.000
_cell.length_c   1.000
_cell.angle_alpha   90.00
_cell.angle_beta   90.00
_cell.angle_gamma   90.00
#
_symmetry.space_group_name_H-M   'P 1'
#
loop_
_entity.id
_entity.type
_entity.pdbx_description
1 polymer ?
#
loop_
_entity_poly.entity_id
_entity_poly.type
_entity_poly.pdbx_seq_one_letter_code
_entity_poly.pdbx_strand_id
1 'polypeptide(L)'
;MVREHRNNVWVVRTGYCGLQEKSCIERDFISFDLNLHIMDLFGNELMDIKHQSPNYKKYMHFGDKYREFDQKFRQEFEDAVKNIDYSTERPEMVKKMKRLNSKLQKFDDEVKQFDATMHEFDEFERMEQMKKALIERLSTPPVDLLELWARDVLHFVNDIRIFDLIVIPLMCERQVAIGRVRDNYKYREGKGVLSHSRKVDWHDTRVPFENMFHGFEDILELPSSITLLDGSDREFVLGIVVDDTF
;
A
#
# COMPACT_ATOMS: atom_id res chain seq x y z
N MET A 1 -0.11 -13.34 8.70
CA MET A 1 -0.02 -13.81 7.30
C MET A 1 0.75 -12.74 6.55
N VAL A 2 2.00 -13.03 6.18
CA VAL A 2 2.90 -12.05 5.54
C VAL A 2 2.47 -11.95 4.09
N ARG A 3 1.84 -10.84 3.68
CA ARG A 3 1.58 -10.56 2.26
C ARG A 3 2.88 -10.78 1.50
N GLU A 4 2.79 -11.56 0.44
CA GLU A 4 3.86 -11.97 -0.46
C GLU A 4 4.64 -10.74 -0.95
N HIS A 5 5.68 -10.34 -0.20
CA HIS A 5 6.55 -9.23 -0.52
C HIS A 5 7.53 -9.61 -1.62
N ARG A 6 7.03 -9.79 -2.83
CA ARG A 6 7.86 -9.75 -4.04
C ARG A 6 7.20 -8.86 -5.08
N ASN A 7 7.68 -7.62 -5.12
CA ASN A 7 7.60 -6.66 -6.21
C ASN A 7 6.16 -6.33 -6.66
N ASN A 8 5.53 -5.36 -6.01
CA ASN A 8 4.35 -4.73 -6.61
C ASN A 8 4.78 -4.00 -7.89
N VAL A 9 3.87 -3.89 -8.85
CA VAL A 9 4.11 -3.16 -10.10
C VAL A 9 3.12 -2.00 -10.15
N TRP A 10 3.65 -0.79 -10.24
CA TRP A 10 2.85 0.43 -10.25
C TRP A 10 3.02 1.15 -11.58
N VAL A 11 1.93 1.46 -12.26
CA VAL A 11 1.92 2.42 -13.36
C VAL A 11 1.79 3.81 -12.77
N VAL A 12 2.77 4.68 -13.04
CA VAL A 12 2.80 6.05 -12.53
C VAL A 12 2.86 7.02 -13.71
N ARG A 13 1.76 7.73 -13.93
CA ARG A 13 1.69 8.83 -14.90
C ARG A 13 2.22 10.08 -14.21
N THR A 14 3.40 10.51 -14.62
CA THR A 14 4.11 11.59 -13.94
C THR A 14 3.56 12.98 -14.25
N GLY A 15 2.66 13.11 -15.22
CA GLY A 15 2.05 14.39 -15.62
C GLY A 15 2.91 15.20 -16.61
N TYR A 16 2.39 16.38 -16.98
CA TYR A 16 3.03 17.43 -17.78
C TYR A 16 3.80 17.00 -19.05
N CYS A 17 3.06 16.71 -20.12
CA CYS A 17 3.52 16.75 -21.53
C CYS A 17 4.91 16.13 -21.80
N GLY A 18 5.28 15.05 -21.11
CA GLY A 18 6.57 14.35 -21.28
C GLY A 18 7.79 15.02 -20.66
N LEU A 19 7.70 16.23 -20.10
CA LEU A 19 8.85 16.91 -19.47
C LEU A 19 9.22 16.25 -18.13
N GLN A 20 8.21 15.91 -17.34
CA GLN A 20 8.43 15.27 -16.05
C GLN A 20 8.90 13.82 -16.21
N GLU A 21 8.36 13.11 -17.20
CA GLU A 21 8.77 11.76 -17.61
C GLU A 21 10.29 11.74 -17.86
N LYS A 22 10.78 12.64 -18.72
CA LYS A 22 12.21 12.76 -19.05
C LYS A 22 13.07 13.08 -17.82
N SER A 23 12.65 14.06 -17.03
CA SER A 23 13.37 14.45 -15.80
C SER A 23 13.47 13.30 -14.79
N CYS A 24 12.44 12.45 -14.69
CA CYS A 24 12.45 11.26 -13.85
C CYS A 24 13.49 10.23 -14.33
N ILE A 25 13.52 9.96 -15.64
CA ILE A 25 14.47 9.02 -16.25
C ILE A 25 15.91 9.54 -16.14
N GLU A 26 16.18 10.78 -16.55
CA GLU A 26 17.52 11.35 -16.60
C GLU A 26 18.19 11.51 -15.23
N ARG A 27 17.40 11.55 -14.15
CA ARG A 27 17.89 11.82 -12.79
C ARG A 27 17.77 10.62 -11.86
N ASP A 28 17.30 9.47 -12.34
CA ASP A 28 17.09 8.27 -11.52
C ASP A 28 16.11 8.47 -10.36
N PHE A 29 15.03 9.23 -10.60
CA PHE A 29 13.96 9.44 -9.63
C PHE A 29 12.59 9.20 -10.24
N ILE A 30 11.61 8.83 -9.43
CA ILE A 30 10.19 9.00 -9.74
C ILE A 30 9.65 10.15 -8.91
N SER A 31 8.88 11.01 -9.57
CA SER A 31 7.99 12.01 -8.99
C SER A 31 6.75 12.04 -9.86
N PHE A 32 5.59 12.25 -9.26
CA PHE A 32 4.39 12.58 -10.01
C PHE A 32 3.84 13.88 -9.45
N ASP A 33 3.31 14.71 -10.33
CA ASP A 33 2.58 15.89 -9.89
C ASP A 33 1.25 15.91 -10.62
N LEU A 34 0.16 15.95 -9.86
CA LEU A 34 -1.17 16.02 -10.42
C LEU A 34 -1.35 17.38 -11.09
N ASN A 35 -2.28 17.48 -12.05
CA ASN A 35 -2.51 18.65 -12.93
C ASN A 35 -2.64 20.03 -12.25
N LEU A 36 -2.73 20.11 -10.92
CA LEU A 36 -2.82 21.34 -10.13
C LEU A 36 -1.56 21.67 -9.31
N HIS A 37 -0.44 21.00 -9.57
CA HIS A 37 0.74 21.10 -8.71
C HIS A 37 0.44 20.69 -7.26
N ILE A 38 -0.40 19.66 -7.11
CA ILE A 38 -0.92 19.25 -5.82
C ILE A 38 0.22 18.91 -4.88
N MET A 39 1.26 18.23 -5.38
CA MET A 39 2.39 17.86 -4.54
C MET A 39 3.15 19.10 -4.04
N ASP A 40 3.32 20.13 -4.87
CA ASP A 40 3.96 21.39 -4.46
C ASP A 40 3.18 22.13 -3.36
N LEU A 41 1.86 21.88 -3.24
CA LEU A 41 1.05 22.45 -2.17
C LEU A 41 1.32 21.81 -0.81
N PHE A 42 1.97 20.64 -0.75
CA PHE A 42 2.24 19.92 0.49
C PHE A 42 3.74 19.69 0.66
N GLY A 43 4.42 20.58 1.36
CA GLY A 43 5.84 20.42 1.64
C GLY A 43 6.13 19.33 2.69
N ASN A 44 6.39 19.76 3.92
CA ASN A 44 6.71 18.82 5.02
C ASN A 44 5.47 18.03 5.49
N GLU A 45 4.27 18.47 5.16
CA GLU A 45 3.00 17.89 5.64
C GLU A 45 2.83 16.44 5.20
N LEU A 46 3.26 16.07 3.98
CA LEU A 46 3.23 14.67 3.54
C LEU A 46 4.25 13.81 4.27
N MET A 47 5.37 14.39 4.71
CA MET A 47 6.31 13.67 5.59
C MET A 47 5.66 13.42 6.95
N ASP A 48 4.93 14.38 7.50
CA ASP A 48 4.18 14.18 8.74
C ASP A 48 3.10 13.11 8.58
N ILE A 49 2.32 13.12 7.50
CA ILE A 49 1.31 12.08 7.21
C ILE A 49 1.97 10.70 7.07
N LYS A 50 3.14 10.62 6.43
CA LYS A 50 3.91 9.36 6.32
C LYS A 50 4.42 8.87 7.66
N HIS A 51 4.81 9.79 8.54
CA HIS A 51 5.38 9.49 9.85
C HIS A 51 4.34 9.38 10.96
N GLN A 52 3.11 9.84 10.73
CA GLN A 52 1.96 9.56 11.57
C GLN A 52 1.80 8.05 11.60
N SER A 53 2.28 7.48 12.71
CA SER A 53 2.06 6.07 12.98
C SER A 53 0.55 5.85 12.99
N PRO A 54 0.04 4.81 12.31
CA PRO A 54 -1.36 4.44 12.42
C PRO A 54 -1.72 4.46 13.90
N ASN A 55 -2.69 5.28 14.28
CA ASN A 55 -2.94 5.59 15.68
C ASN A 55 -3.84 4.53 16.30
N TYR A 56 -3.57 3.25 15.99
CA TYR A 56 -4.24 2.08 16.56
C TYR A 56 -4.13 2.06 18.10
N LYS A 57 -3.20 2.82 18.68
CA LYS A 57 -3.12 3.08 20.12
C LYS A 57 -4.36 3.76 20.70
N LYS A 58 -5.14 4.51 19.92
CA LYS A 58 -6.44 5.01 20.37
C LYS A 58 -7.45 3.88 20.60
N TYR A 59 -7.24 2.76 19.90
CA TYR A 59 -7.96 1.50 20.06
C TYR A 59 -7.21 0.48 20.94
N MET A 60 -6.06 0.84 21.56
CA MET A 60 -5.41 -0.03 22.56
C MET A 60 -6.35 -0.37 23.71
N HIS A 61 -7.34 0.46 24.03
CA HIS A 61 -8.37 0.10 25.03
C HIS A 61 -9.20 -1.13 24.63
N PHE A 62 -9.35 -1.41 23.33
CA PHE A 62 -9.88 -2.69 22.86
C PHE A 62 -8.83 -3.79 22.98
N GLY A 63 -7.57 -3.52 22.67
CA GLY A 63 -6.44 -4.44 22.87
C GLY A 63 -6.17 -4.83 24.33
N ASP A 64 -6.46 -3.94 25.28
CA ASP A 64 -6.32 -4.16 26.72
C ASP A 64 -7.48 -4.98 27.26
N LYS A 65 -8.73 -4.65 26.87
CA LYS A 65 -9.88 -5.52 27.12
C LYS A 65 -9.71 -6.89 26.49
N TYR A 66 -9.08 -6.95 25.33
CA TYR A 66 -8.76 -8.18 24.63
C TYR A 66 -7.67 -8.98 25.34
N ARG A 67 -6.60 -8.34 25.83
CA ARG A 67 -5.58 -8.97 26.67
C ARG A 67 -6.16 -9.49 27.98
N GLU A 68 -7.02 -8.72 28.64
CA GLU A 68 -7.73 -9.16 29.84
C GLU A 68 -8.62 -10.37 29.54
N PHE A 69 -9.31 -10.38 28.40
CA PHE A 69 -10.14 -11.51 27.97
C PHE A 69 -9.30 -12.76 27.62
N ASP A 70 -8.20 -12.63 26.87
CA ASP A 70 -7.26 -13.73 26.56
C ASP A 70 -6.64 -14.29 27.84
N GLN A 71 -6.25 -13.42 28.77
CA GLN A 71 -5.66 -13.83 30.04
C GLN A 71 -6.68 -14.58 30.91
N LYS A 72 -7.94 -14.13 30.93
CA LYS A 72 -9.05 -14.82 31.60
C LYS A 72 -9.36 -16.15 30.93
N PHE A 73 -9.39 -16.22 29.59
CA PHE A 73 -9.61 -17.44 28.85
C PHE A 73 -8.49 -18.47 29.07
N ARG A 74 -7.22 -18.03 29.10
CA ARG A 74 -6.07 -18.90 29.43
C ARG A 74 -6.13 -19.43 30.85
N GLN A 75 -6.56 -18.61 31.82
CA GLN A 75 -6.81 -19.07 33.19
C GLN A 75 -7.94 -20.11 33.22
N GLU A 76 -9.07 -19.84 32.57
CA GLU A 76 -10.18 -20.79 32.47
C GLU A 76 -9.75 -22.08 31.74
N PHE A 77 -8.85 -21.99 30.76
CA PHE A 77 -8.26 -23.11 30.05
C PHE A 77 -7.33 -23.94 30.96
N GLU A 78 -6.42 -23.30 31.68
CA GLU A 78 -5.54 -23.97 32.64
C GLU A 78 -6.34 -24.64 33.75
N ASP A 79 -7.39 -24.01 34.27
CA ASP A 79 -8.26 -24.58 35.29
C ASP A 79 -9.11 -25.73 34.74
N ALA A 80 -9.58 -25.62 33.50
CA ALA A 80 -10.27 -26.71 32.81
C ALA A 80 -9.36 -27.90 32.53
N VAL A 81 -8.05 -27.67 32.32
CA VAL A 81 -7.03 -28.71 32.10
C VAL A 81 -6.55 -29.34 33.42
N LYS A 82 -6.38 -28.56 34.49
CA LYS A 82 -5.99 -29.05 35.83
C LYS A 82 -7.01 -30.00 36.44
N ASN A 83 -8.29 -29.81 36.14
CA ASN A 83 -9.39 -30.65 36.64
C ASN A 83 -9.67 -31.88 35.76
N ILE A 84 -8.78 -32.22 34.83
CA ILE A 84 -8.90 -33.43 34.01
C ILE A 84 -8.25 -34.59 34.77
N ASP A 85 -9.08 -35.52 35.22
CA ASP A 85 -8.60 -36.80 35.75
C ASP A 85 -8.12 -37.68 34.59
N TYR A 86 -6.82 -37.95 34.55
CA TYR A 86 -6.17 -38.75 33.51
C TYR A 86 -6.44 -40.26 33.66
N SER A 87 -7.18 -40.68 34.70
CA SER A 87 -7.48 -42.07 34.99
C SER A 87 -8.76 -42.63 34.35
N THR A 88 -9.66 -41.76 33.83
CA THR A 88 -10.94 -42.18 33.25
C THR A 88 -10.89 -42.31 31.73
N GLU A 89 -11.54 -43.34 31.18
CA GLU A 89 -11.43 -43.75 29.77
C GLU A 89 -11.66 -42.61 28.74
N ARG A 90 -10.83 -42.70 27.69
CA ARG A 90 -10.47 -41.72 26.65
C ARG A 90 -11.55 -40.96 25.84
N PRO A 91 -12.85 -41.34 25.71
CA PRO A 91 -13.76 -40.65 24.77
C PRO A 91 -14.24 -39.25 25.17
N GLU A 92 -14.54 -39.01 26.45
CA GLU A 92 -15.11 -37.73 26.89
C GLU A 92 -14.06 -36.61 26.96
N MET A 93 -12.84 -36.96 27.35
CA MET A 93 -11.69 -36.05 27.34
C MET A 93 -11.39 -35.57 25.91
N VAL A 94 -11.39 -36.48 24.92
CA VAL A 94 -11.20 -36.15 23.51
C VAL A 94 -12.33 -35.25 22.99
N LYS A 95 -13.58 -35.45 23.43
CA LYS A 95 -14.71 -34.56 23.09
C LYS A 95 -14.54 -33.16 23.69
N LYS A 96 -14.12 -33.04 24.96
CA LYS A 96 -13.84 -31.73 25.58
C LYS A 96 -12.67 -31.02 24.89
N MET A 97 -11.59 -31.74 24.58
CA MET A 97 -10.40 -31.19 23.93
C MET A 97 -10.71 -30.73 22.50
N LYS A 98 -11.51 -31.49 21.73
CA LYS A 98 -12.01 -31.04 20.42
C LYS A 98 -12.87 -29.78 20.50
N ARG A 99 -13.75 -29.67 21.50
CA ARG A 99 -14.57 -28.47 21.72
C ARG A 99 -13.71 -27.25 22.05
N LEU A 100 -12.72 -27.42 22.93
CA LEU A 100 -11.77 -26.35 23.28
C LEU A 100 -10.95 -25.91 22.07
N ASN A 101 -10.44 -26.86 21.28
CA ASN A 101 -9.69 -26.53 20.06
C ASN A 101 -10.55 -25.76 19.05
N SER A 102 -11.82 -26.16 18.90
CA SER A 102 -12.74 -25.44 18.00
C SER A 102 -13.08 -24.02 18.49
N LYS A 103 -13.10 -23.78 19.81
CA LYS A 103 -13.29 -22.43 20.37
C LYS A 103 -12.05 -21.57 20.15
N LEU A 104 -10.85 -22.14 20.37
CA LEU A 104 -9.57 -21.48 20.07
C LEU A 104 -9.47 -21.07 18.61
N GLN A 105 -9.85 -21.96 17.69
CA GLN A 105 -9.82 -21.66 16.26
C GLN A 105 -10.78 -20.53 15.88
N LYS A 106 -12.02 -20.54 16.39
CA LYS A 106 -12.98 -19.45 16.18
C LYS A 106 -12.46 -18.11 16.72
N PHE A 107 -11.81 -18.14 17.87
CA PHE A 107 -11.22 -16.95 18.46
C PHE A 107 -10.07 -16.39 17.61
N ASP A 108 -9.16 -17.25 17.15
CA ASP A 108 -8.08 -16.83 16.24
C ASP A 108 -8.64 -16.22 14.94
N ASP A 109 -9.75 -16.75 14.43
CA ASP A 109 -10.43 -16.20 13.27
C ASP A 109 -11.08 -14.82 13.56
N GLU A 110 -11.75 -14.65 14.71
CA GLU A 110 -12.32 -13.37 15.14
C GLU A 110 -11.26 -12.29 15.31
N VAL A 111 -10.07 -12.66 15.79
CA VAL A 111 -8.93 -11.74 15.96
C VAL A 111 -8.39 -11.27 14.64
N LYS A 112 -8.21 -12.20 13.69
CA LYS A 112 -7.79 -11.85 12.33
C LYS A 112 -8.79 -10.91 11.67
N GLN A 113 -10.09 -11.12 11.89
CA GLN A 113 -11.13 -10.22 11.38
C GLN A 113 -11.05 -8.84 12.04
N PHE A 114 -10.88 -8.79 13.35
CA PHE A 114 -10.75 -7.51 14.08
C PHE A 114 -9.52 -6.73 13.61
N ASP A 115 -8.36 -7.38 13.51
CA ASP A 115 -7.13 -6.76 13.01
C ASP A 115 -7.30 -6.24 11.57
N ALA A 116 -7.99 -7.01 10.71
CA ALA A 116 -8.29 -6.57 9.35
C ALA A 116 -9.19 -5.32 9.33
N THR A 117 -10.27 -5.31 10.14
CA THR A 117 -11.15 -4.16 10.27
C THR A 117 -10.42 -2.93 10.82
N MET A 118 -9.53 -3.10 11.80
CA MET A 118 -8.73 -1.97 12.32
C MET A 118 -7.81 -1.40 11.25
N HIS A 119 -7.21 -2.24 10.42
CA HIS A 119 -6.40 -1.79 9.29
C HIS A 119 -7.22 -0.98 8.27
N GLU A 120 -8.45 -1.40 7.97
CA GLU A 120 -9.36 -0.65 7.10
C GLU A 120 -9.73 0.71 7.68
N PHE A 121 -9.94 0.80 9.00
CA PHE A 121 -10.17 2.08 9.68
C PHE A 121 -8.96 3.02 9.61
N ASP A 122 -7.75 2.50 9.78
CA ASP A 122 -6.52 3.30 9.64
C ASP A 122 -6.31 3.79 8.19
N GLU A 123 -6.68 2.99 7.19
CA GLU A 123 -6.70 3.41 5.78
C GLU A 123 -7.74 4.51 5.54
N PHE A 124 -8.95 4.35 6.07
CA PHE A 124 -10.02 5.33 5.96
C PHE A 124 -9.64 6.66 6.62
N GLU A 125 -9.10 6.65 7.84
CA GLU A 125 -8.71 7.87 8.54
C GLU A 125 -7.62 8.64 7.78
N ARG A 126 -6.60 7.94 7.26
CA ARG A 126 -5.56 8.56 6.42
C ARG A 126 -6.14 9.18 5.15
N MET A 127 -7.07 8.50 4.50
CA MET A 127 -7.75 9.01 3.32
C MET A 127 -8.52 10.30 3.63
N GLU A 128 -9.33 10.31 4.69
CA GLU A 128 -10.13 11.48 5.08
C GLU A 128 -9.26 12.66 5.53
N GLN A 129 -8.16 12.39 6.24
CA GLN A 129 -7.18 13.42 6.58
C GLN A 129 -6.55 14.04 5.32
N MET A 130 -6.18 13.22 4.33
CA MET A 130 -5.62 13.71 3.07
C MET A 130 -6.65 14.50 2.26
N LYS A 131 -7.90 14.04 2.16
CA LYS A 131 -9.00 14.78 1.52
C LYS A 131 -9.20 16.15 2.17
N LYS A 132 -9.22 16.21 3.50
CA LYS A 132 -9.33 17.47 4.24
C LYS A 132 -8.17 18.41 3.94
N ALA A 133 -6.93 17.89 3.92
CA ALA A 133 -5.75 18.66 3.59
C ALA A 133 -5.81 19.21 2.15
N LEU A 134 -6.32 18.43 1.19
CA LEU A 134 -6.59 18.88 -0.18
C LEU A 134 -7.63 19.99 -0.24
N ILE A 135 -8.76 19.86 0.47
CA ILE A 135 -9.80 20.91 0.51
C ILE A 135 -9.27 22.21 1.12
N GLU A 136 -8.46 22.13 2.18
CA GLU A 136 -7.90 23.32 2.83
C GLU A 136 -6.92 24.08 1.93
N ARG A 137 -6.19 23.37 1.07
CA ARG A 137 -5.18 23.97 0.17
C ARG A 137 -5.75 24.40 -1.18
N LEU A 138 -6.76 23.68 -1.68
CA LEU A 138 -7.40 23.98 -2.95
C LEU A 138 -8.59 24.91 -2.71
N SER A 139 -8.58 26.11 -3.31
CA SER A 139 -9.68 27.07 -3.11
C SER A 139 -11.03 26.56 -3.64
N THR A 140 -11.02 25.72 -4.67
CA THR A 140 -12.22 25.09 -5.26
C THR A 140 -11.86 23.71 -5.84
N PRO A 141 -11.76 22.65 -5.01
CA PRO A 141 -11.44 21.32 -5.52
C PRO A 141 -12.66 20.69 -6.23
N PRO A 142 -12.48 20.01 -7.36
CA PRO A 142 -13.49 19.11 -7.92
C PRO A 142 -13.74 17.96 -6.95
N VAL A 143 -14.93 17.92 -6.35
CA VAL A 143 -15.32 16.98 -5.29
C VAL A 143 -15.22 15.52 -5.78
N ASP A 144 -15.50 15.31 -7.06
CA ASP A 144 -15.46 14.06 -7.79
C ASP A 144 -14.04 13.50 -8.01
N LEU A 145 -13.00 14.35 -7.99
CA LEU A 145 -11.60 13.92 -8.12
C LEU A 145 -10.86 13.87 -6.79
N LEU A 146 -11.43 14.45 -5.72
CA LEU A 146 -10.77 14.58 -4.42
C LEU A 146 -10.33 13.23 -3.85
N GLU A 147 -11.18 12.21 -3.97
CA GLU A 147 -10.86 10.86 -3.50
C GLU A 147 -9.74 10.22 -4.31
N LEU A 148 -9.75 10.40 -5.63
CA LEU A 148 -8.71 9.89 -6.52
C LEU A 148 -7.36 10.55 -6.22
N TRP A 149 -7.33 11.86 -6.04
CA TRP A 149 -6.11 12.60 -5.70
C TRP A 149 -5.58 12.21 -4.33
N ALA A 150 -6.45 12.13 -3.32
CA ALA A 150 -6.05 11.68 -1.99
C ALA A 150 -5.43 10.28 -2.05
N ARG A 151 -6.05 9.37 -2.82
CA ARG A 151 -5.56 8.00 -3.01
C ARG A 151 -4.23 7.96 -3.74
N ASP A 152 -4.08 8.66 -4.87
CA ASP A 152 -2.82 8.71 -5.62
C ASP A 152 -1.67 9.24 -4.75
N VAL A 153 -1.90 10.34 -4.02
CA VAL A 153 -0.91 10.91 -3.09
C VAL A 153 -0.54 9.89 -2.01
N LEU A 154 -1.51 9.24 -1.39
CA LEU A 154 -1.25 8.23 -0.37
C LEU A 154 -0.48 7.02 -0.93
N HIS A 155 -0.83 6.54 -2.13
CA HIS A 155 -0.10 5.45 -2.78
C HIS A 155 1.38 5.82 -2.98
N PHE A 156 1.65 7.02 -3.50
CA PHE A 156 3.01 7.46 -3.73
C PHE A 156 3.82 7.62 -2.44
N VAL A 157 3.21 8.19 -1.40
CA VAL A 157 3.88 8.52 -0.14
C VAL A 157 4.08 7.28 0.74
N ASN A 158 3.08 6.39 0.80
CA ASN A 158 3.02 5.29 1.77
C ASN A 158 3.15 3.90 1.13
N ASP A 159 2.47 3.64 0.01
CA ASP A 159 2.25 2.26 -0.45
C ASP A 159 3.33 1.77 -1.40
N ILE A 160 3.90 2.65 -2.22
CA ILE A 160 5.08 2.34 -3.04
C ILE A 160 6.28 2.08 -2.12
N ARG A 161 6.87 0.88 -2.20
CA ARG A 161 7.96 0.43 -1.33
C ARG A 161 9.25 0.22 -2.10
N ILE A 162 10.36 0.14 -1.36
CA ILE A 162 11.64 -0.29 -1.93
C ILE A 162 11.47 -1.68 -2.55
N PHE A 163 12.08 -1.90 -3.71
CA PHE A 163 11.98 -3.08 -4.57
C PHE A 163 10.69 -3.23 -5.38
N ASP A 164 9.69 -2.37 -5.19
CA ASP A 164 8.57 -2.29 -6.15
C ASP A 164 9.08 -1.83 -7.52
N LEU A 165 8.39 -2.28 -8.56
CA LEU A 165 8.60 -1.82 -9.93
C LEU A 165 7.68 -0.66 -10.25
N ILE A 166 8.24 0.35 -10.90
CA ILE A 166 7.53 1.50 -11.44
C ILE A 166 7.55 1.41 -12.96
N VAL A 167 6.39 1.60 -13.55
CA VAL A 167 6.15 1.67 -14.99
C VAL A 167 5.77 3.12 -15.29
N ILE A 168 6.65 3.85 -15.97
CA ILE A 168 6.35 5.20 -16.49
C ILE A 168 5.99 5.07 -17.98
N PRO A 169 4.77 5.44 -18.38
CA PRO A 169 4.47 5.66 -19.79
C PRO A 169 5.16 6.95 -20.26
N LEU A 170 5.99 6.83 -21.29
CA LEU A 170 6.63 7.94 -22.00
C LEU A 170 5.74 8.34 -23.18
N MET A 171 4.79 9.24 -22.94
CA MET A 171 3.67 9.49 -23.85
C MET A 171 4.13 10.02 -25.22
N CYS A 172 5.19 10.85 -25.25
CA CYS A 172 5.74 11.41 -26.48
C CYS A 172 6.42 10.35 -27.35
N GLU A 173 7.06 9.35 -26.73
CA GLU A 173 7.80 8.29 -27.43
C GLU A 173 6.94 7.05 -27.68
N ARG A 174 5.72 6.98 -27.10
CA ARG A 174 4.86 5.77 -27.08
C ARG A 174 5.60 4.53 -26.59
N GLN A 175 6.43 4.72 -25.56
CA GLN A 175 7.25 3.70 -24.94
C GLN A 175 7.06 3.72 -23.43
N VAL A 176 7.42 2.63 -22.78
CA VAL A 176 7.39 2.48 -21.34
C VAL A 176 8.81 2.35 -20.82
N ALA A 177 9.11 3.11 -19.77
CA ALA A 177 10.27 2.89 -18.93
C ALA A 177 9.86 2.09 -17.69
N ILE A 178 10.64 1.08 -17.36
CA ILE A 178 10.43 0.26 -16.16
C ILE A 178 11.62 0.49 -15.24
N GLY A 179 11.39 0.67 -13.96
CA GLY A 179 12.46 0.89 -12.98
C GLY A 179 12.12 0.32 -11.63
N ARG A 180 13.15 0.07 -10.81
CA ARG A 180 13.01 -0.48 -9.47
C ARG A 180 13.24 0.58 -8.41
N VAL A 181 12.30 0.71 -7.47
CA VAL A 181 12.42 1.67 -6.37
C VAL A 181 13.59 1.27 -5.46
N ARG A 182 14.50 2.20 -5.20
CA ARG A 182 15.66 2.03 -4.32
C ARG A 182 15.52 2.68 -2.96
N ASP A 183 14.79 3.79 -2.91
CA ASP A 183 14.66 4.61 -1.71
C ASP A 183 13.20 4.81 -1.30
N ASN A 184 13.01 5.02 0.00
CA ASN A 184 11.77 5.53 0.56
C ASN A 184 11.47 6.95 0.03
N TYR A 185 10.20 7.35 0.06
CA TYR A 185 9.76 8.70 -0.26
C TYR A 185 10.54 9.76 0.53
N LYS A 186 10.99 10.80 -0.17
CA LYS A 186 11.69 11.97 0.38
C LYS A 186 11.03 13.25 -0.13
N TYR A 187 10.98 14.24 0.76
CA TYR A 187 10.68 15.62 0.40
C TYR A 187 11.95 16.48 0.50
N ARG A 188 12.18 17.33 -0.50
CA ARG A 188 13.25 18.33 -0.54
C ARG A 188 12.72 19.62 -1.15
N GLU A 189 12.58 20.64 -0.32
CA GLU A 189 12.15 21.97 -0.76
C GLU A 189 13.09 22.55 -1.84
N GLY A 190 12.50 23.25 -2.82
CA GLY A 190 13.26 23.96 -3.86
C GLY A 190 13.83 23.08 -4.97
N LYS A 191 13.36 21.84 -5.14
CA LYS A 191 13.76 20.93 -6.24
C LYS A 191 12.79 20.89 -7.42
N GLY A 192 11.83 21.82 -7.46
CA GLY A 192 10.81 21.90 -8.51
C GLY A 192 10.01 20.60 -8.58
N VAL A 193 9.81 20.07 -9.79
CA VAL A 193 9.04 18.83 -10.04
C VAL A 193 9.58 17.57 -9.34
N LEU A 194 10.79 17.60 -8.78
CA LEU A 194 11.39 16.50 -8.01
C LEU A 194 11.43 16.76 -6.50
N SER A 195 10.74 17.79 -6.00
CA SER A 195 10.65 18.07 -4.57
C SER A 195 10.10 16.89 -3.79
N HIS A 196 9.18 16.14 -4.40
CA HIS A 196 8.62 14.90 -3.90
C HIS A 196 9.14 13.74 -4.72
N SER A 197 10.03 12.92 -4.17
CA SER A 197 10.70 11.92 -5.01
C SER A 197 11.09 10.63 -4.29
N ARG A 198 11.27 9.58 -5.10
CA ARG A 198 11.91 8.31 -4.73
C ARG A 198 12.99 8.00 -5.73
N LYS A 199 14.14 7.49 -5.26
CA LYS A 199 15.18 7.03 -6.17
C LYS A 199 14.74 5.74 -6.85
N VAL A 200 14.97 5.66 -8.15
CA VAL A 200 14.61 4.50 -8.99
C VAL A 200 15.82 4.13 -9.83
N ASP A 201 16.14 2.84 -9.87
CA ASP A 201 17.08 2.32 -10.85
C ASP A 201 16.29 1.93 -12.09
N TRP A 202 16.44 2.71 -13.16
CA TRP A 202 15.77 2.47 -14.43
C TRP A 202 16.40 1.30 -15.15
N HIS A 203 15.55 0.45 -15.72
CA HIS A 203 15.96 -0.59 -16.63
C HIS A 203 16.35 0.04 -17.97
N ASP A 204 17.35 -0.48 -18.67
CA ASP A 204 17.81 0.12 -19.93
C ASP A 204 16.79 -0.09 -21.06
N THR A 205 16.12 -1.25 -21.07
CA THR A 205 15.10 -1.58 -22.07
C THR A 205 13.90 -0.64 -21.98
N ARG A 206 13.50 -0.08 -23.12
CA ARG A 206 12.26 0.67 -23.32
C ARG A 206 11.28 -0.19 -24.11
N VAL A 207 10.04 -0.29 -23.64
CA VAL A 207 9.05 -1.19 -24.23
C VAL A 207 8.00 -0.38 -25.00
N PRO A 208 7.85 -0.54 -26.32
CA PRO A 208 6.78 0.11 -27.08
C PRO A 208 5.40 -0.21 -26.50
N PHE A 209 4.45 0.74 -26.56
CA PHE A 209 3.08 0.52 -26.05
C PHE A 209 2.40 -0.69 -26.70
N GLU A 210 2.62 -0.90 -27.99
CA GLU A 210 2.09 -2.04 -28.76
C GLU A 210 2.61 -3.40 -28.26
N ASN A 211 3.75 -3.41 -27.56
CA ASN A 211 4.34 -4.60 -26.96
C ASN A 211 4.01 -4.74 -25.47
N MET A 212 3.19 -3.85 -24.90
CA MET A 212 2.64 -4.03 -23.56
C MET A 212 1.45 -5.00 -23.59
N PHE A 213 1.01 -5.42 -22.40
CA PHE A 213 -0.16 -6.28 -22.26
C PHE A 213 -1.44 -5.63 -22.81
N HIS A 214 -2.41 -6.47 -23.20
CA HIS A 214 -3.69 -6.01 -23.73
C HIS A 214 -4.44 -5.18 -22.68
N GLY A 215 -4.89 -3.98 -23.06
CA GLY A 215 -5.57 -3.04 -22.15
C GLY A 215 -4.64 -2.07 -21.43
N PHE A 216 -3.34 -2.07 -21.75
CA PHE A 216 -2.41 -1.06 -21.22
C PHE A 216 -2.85 0.38 -21.58
N GLU A 217 -3.35 0.60 -22.80
CA GLU A 217 -3.87 1.92 -23.19
C GLU A 217 -5.10 2.33 -22.37
N ASP A 218 -5.96 1.38 -21.97
CA ASP A 218 -7.12 1.65 -21.11
C ASP A 218 -6.68 2.19 -19.73
N ILE A 219 -5.55 1.70 -19.19
CA ILE A 219 -4.95 2.22 -17.95
C ILE A 219 -4.54 3.69 -18.12
N LEU A 220 -4.07 4.07 -19.31
CA LEU A 220 -3.69 5.45 -19.61
C LEU A 220 -4.90 6.38 -19.70
N GLU A 221 -6.12 5.85 -19.90
CA GLU A 221 -7.37 6.60 -19.92
C GLU A 221 -8.03 6.72 -18.54
N LEU A 222 -7.59 5.93 -17.54
CA LEU A 222 -8.12 6.02 -16.18
C LEU A 222 -7.91 7.42 -15.60
N PRO A 223 -8.78 7.87 -14.66
CA PRO A 223 -8.59 9.16 -14.00
C PRO A 223 -7.47 9.12 -12.93
N SER A 224 -7.11 7.94 -12.40
CA SER A 224 -6.05 7.77 -11.38
C SER A 224 -4.67 7.85 -12.00
N SER A 225 -3.79 8.71 -11.51
CA SER A 225 -2.42 8.85 -12.03
C SER A 225 -1.50 7.73 -11.54
N ILE A 226 -1.87 7.04 -10.47
CA ILE A 226 -1.14 5.88 -9.94
C ILE A 226 -2.07 4.67 -9.93
N THR A 227 -1.64 3.58 -10.55
CA THR A 227 -2.41 2.34 -10.66
C THR A 227 -1.54 1.16 -10.26
N LEU A 228 -2.02 0.35 -9.32
CA LEU A 228 -1.42 -0.93 -8.96
C LEU A 228 -1.85 -1.97 -9.99
N LEU A 229 -0.89 -2.66 -10.61
CA LEU A 229 -1.18 -3.81 -11.46
C LEU A 229 -1.34 -5.07 -10.61
N ASP A 230 -2.30 -5.91 -10.99
CA ASP A 230 -2.53 -7.23 -10.43
C ASP A 230 -2.57 -8.32 -11.52
N GLY A 231 -2.74 -9.57 -11.10
CA GLY A 231 -2.96 -10.70 -11.99
C GLY A 231 -1.92 -10.85 -13.12
N SER A 232 -2.41 -11.09 -14.33
CA SER A 232 -1.60 -11.30 -15.54
C SER A 232 -0.75 -10.09 -15.92
N ASP A 233 -1.26 -8.88 -15.68
CA ASP A 233 -0.64 -7.64 -16.14
C ASP A 233 0.61 -7.34 -15.30
N ARG A 234 0.51 -7.63 -14.00
CA ARG A 234 1.66 -7.61 -13.10
C ARG A 234 2.74 -8.62 -13.50
N GLU A 235 2.35 -9.87 -13.77
CA GLU A 235 3.30 -10.93 -14.14
C GLU A 235 3.99 -10.64 -15.49
N PHE A 236 3.27 -10.02 -16.43
CA PHE A 236 3.85 -9.58 -17.70
C PHE A 236 5.01 -8.61 -17.50
N VAL A 237 4.81 -7.56 -16.68
CA VAL A 237 5.87 -6.58 -16.39
C VAL A 237 7.04 -7.19 -15.64
N LEU A 238 6.78 -8.12 -14.72
CA LEU A 238 7.83 -8.85 -14.03
C LEU A 238 8.67 -9.71 -15.00
N GLY A 239 8.03 -10.32 -16.00
CA GLY A 239 8.72 -11.09 -17.05
C GLY A 239 9.74 -10.25 -17.82
N ILE A 240 9.38 -9.03 -18.21
CA ILE A 240 10.30 -8.11 -18.93
C ILE A 240 11.58 -7.87 -18.14
N VAL A 241 11.47 -7.75 -16.82
CA VAL A 241 12.59 -7.43 -15.92
C VAL A 241 13.44 -8.65 -15.54
N VAL A 242 12.89 -9.87 -15.66
CA VAL A 242 13.63 -11.10 -15.35
C VAL A 242 14.51 -11.53 -16.53
N ASP A 243 14.08 -11.26 -17.76
CA ASP A 243 14.81 -11.64 -18.97
C ASP A 243 16.05 -10.77 -19.22
N ASP A 244 16.06 -9.54 -18.69
CA ASP A 244 17.18 -8.60 -18.71
C ASP A 244 17.58 -8.26 -17.26
N THR A 245 18.67 -8.83 -16.73
CA THR A 245 19.06 -8.57 -15.33
C THR A 245 19.55 -7.14 -15.11
N PHE A 246 18.85 -6.40 -14.23
CA PHE A 246 19.29 -5.15 -13.57
C PHE A 246 20.70 -5.21 -12.97
#